data_AF-A0A3P6EX94-F1
#
_entry.id   AF-A0A3P6EX94-F1
#
_cell.length_a   1.000
_cell.length_b   1.000
_cell.length_c   1.000
_cell.angle_alpha   90.00
_cell.angle_beta   90.00
_cell.angle_gamma   90.00
#
_symmetry.space_group_name_H-M   'P 1'
#
loop_
_entity.id
_entity.type
_entity.pdbx_description
1 polymer ?
#
loop_
_entity_poly.entity_id
_entity_poly.type
_entity_poly.pdbx_seq_one_letter_code
_entity_poly.pdbx_strand_id
1 'polypeptide(L)'
;MMQGEVQLQPTDSQKLSVSDEIIKAEDSESVSACCRFCLMENDGGGDELISPCMCKGTQKFVHRSCLDHWRSLSDGGFAFSNCTTCNAQFHLPEFVSRSLSLLSTYCFLVAPVLES
;
A
#
# COMPACT_ATOMS: atom_id res chain seq x y z
N MET A 1 -31.19 -41.43 -37.46
CA MET A 1 -31.86 -40.11 -37.45
C MET A 1 -32.42 -39.91 -36.05
N MET A 2 -31.90 -39.05 -35.16
CA MET A 2 -30.90 -37.97 -35.22
C MET A 2 -30.00 -38.03 -33.96
N GLN A 3 -28.74 -37.62 -34.12
CA GLN A 3 -27.86 -37.17 -33.03
C GLN A 3 -28.37 -35.81 -32.52
N GLY A 4 -28.17 -35.48 -31.25
CA GLY A 4 -28.59 -34.20 -30.69
C GLY A 4 -27.81 -33.85 -29.44
N GLU A 5 -26.60 -33.34 -29.66
CA GLU A 5 -25.76 -32.63 -28.69
C GLU A 5 -26.50 -31.50 -27.96
N VAL A 6 -26.31 -31.39 -26.64
CA VAL A 6 -26.70 -30.18 -25.90
C VAL A 6 -25.53 -29.19 -26.00
N GLN A 7 -25.57 -28.35 -27.04
CA GLN A 7 -24.65 -27.25 -27.21
C GLN A 7 -25.08 -26.10 -26.29
N LEU A 8 -24.25 -25.79 -25.30
CA LEU A 8 -24.35 -24.57 -24.50
C LEU A 8 -24.26 -23.36 -25.45
N GLN A 9 -25.27 -22.49 -25.40
CA GLN A 9 -25.23 -21.15 -25.99
C GLN A 9 -25.44 -20.11 -24.88
N PRO A 10 -24.44 -19.28 -24.54
CA PRO A 10 -24.69 -18.00 -23.91
C PRO A 10 -24.97 -16.95 -25.00
N THR A 11 -26.24 -16.59 -25.14
CA THR A 11 -26.73 -15.33 -25.70
C THR A 11 -27.58 -14.71 -24.59
N ASP A 12 -27.65 -13.42 -24.33
CA ASP A 12 -27.43 -12.22 -25.14
C ASP A 12 -27.38 -11.03 -24.16
N SER A 13 -26.80 -9.93 -24.62
CA SER A 13 -27.09 -8.57 -24.16
C SER A 13 -26.68 -8.15 -22.74
N GLN A 14 -25.60 -7.35 -22.69
CA GLN A 14 -25.81 -5.93 -22.36
C GLN A 14 -24.75 -5.04 -23.04
N LYS A 15 -25.23 -4.47 -24.15
CA LYS A 15 -24.84 -3.25 -24.86
C LYS A 15 -24.24 -2.15 -23.97
N LEU A 16 -22.96 -1.84 -24.13
CA LEU A 16 -22.45 -0.47 -24.02
C LEU A 16 -21.60 -0.18 -25.26
N SER A 17 -22.03 0.86 -25.95
CA SER A 17 -21.61 1.33 -27.25
C SER A 17 -20.11 1.62 -27.28
N VAL A 18 -19.39 0.85 -28.10
CA VAL A 18 -18.21 1.36 -28.80
C VAL A 18 -18.71 2.48 -29.71
N SER A 19 -18.33 3.69 -29.37
CA SER A 19 -18.44 4.85 -30.24
C SER A 19 -17.05 5.47 -30.28
N ASP A 20 -16.42 5.29 -31.43
CA ASP A 20 -15.26 6.03 -31.89
C ASP A 20 -15.44 7.53 -31.67
N GLU A 21 -14.71 8.10 -30.72
CA GLU A 21 -14.18 9.46 -30.82
C GLU A 21 -12.69 9.45 -30.43
N ILE A 22 -11.92 10.11 -31.29
CA ILE A 22 -10.47 10.25 -31.29
C ILE A 22 -10.02 11.01 -30.04
N ILE A 23 -9.08 10.46 -29.26
CA ILE A 23 -8.24 11.26 -28.37
C ILE A 23 -6.84 11.31 -28.96
N LYS A 24 -6.47 12.52 -29.38
CA LYS A 24 -5.16 12.91 -29.91
C LYS A 24 -4.05 12.53 -28.92
N ALA A 25 -2.94 12.06 -29.48
CA ALA A 25 -1.65 12.09 -28.82
C ALA A 25 -1.27 13.54 -28.42
N GLU A 26 -0.54 13.64 -27.31
CA GLU A 26 -0.07 14.85 -26.59
C GLU A 26 -1.03 15.39 -25.51
N ASP A 27 -0.97 14.83 -24.30
CA ASP A 27 -0.66 15.53 -23.04
C ASP A 27 -0.71 14.50 -21.88
N SER A 28 -0.04 14.77 -20.77
CA SER A 28 0.13 13.84 -19.64
C SER A 28 -1.18 13.21 -19.15
N GLU A 29 -1.49 11.98 -19.58
CA GLU A 29 -2.36 11.08 -18.81
C GLU A 29 -1.63 10.81 -17.51
N SER A 30 -1.86 11.66 -16.50
CA SER A 30 -1.40 11.42 -15.15
C SER A 30 -2.12 10.18 -14.67
N VAL A 31 -1.54 9.01 -14.92
CA VAL A 31 -1.89 7.79 -14.19
C VAL A 31 -1.50 8.10 -12.76
N SER A 32 -2.45 8.69 -12.03
CA SER A 32 -2.32 9.05 -10.64
C SER A 32 -1.93 7.79 -9.90
N ALA A 33 -0.87 7.89 -9.11
CA ALA A 33 -0.53 6.80 -8.22
C ALA A 33 -1.73 6.59 -7.26
N CYS A 34 -2.13 5.32 -7.08
CA CYS A 34 -3.15 4.95 -6.10
C CYS A 34 -2.51 4.04 -5.04
N CYS A 35 -3.00 4.11 -3.80
CA CYS A 35 -2.57 3.21 -2.75
C CYS A 35 -3.01 1.77 -3.06
N ARG A 36 -2.09 0.80 -3.07
CA ARG A 36 -2.44 -0.62 -3.32
C ARG A 36 -3.31 -1.29 -2.24
N PHE A 37 -3.49 -0.66 -1.07
CA PHE A 37 -4.27 -1.22 0.03
C PHE A 37 -5.70 -0.69 0.07
N CYS A 38 -5.91 0.61 -0.14
CA CYS A 38 -7.23 1.22 -0.13
C CYS A 38 -7.75 1.62 -1.52
N LEU A 39 -6.92 1.50 -2.56
CA LEU A 39 -7.24 1.83 -3.96
C LEU A 39 -7.63 3.30 -4.20
N MET A 40 -7.34 4.18 -3.23
CA MET A 40 -7.60 5.63 -3.32
C MET A 40 -6.35 6.36 -3.82
N GLU A 41 -6.60 7.47 -4.52
CA GLU A 41 -5.58 8.40 -5.01
C GLU A 41 -5.11 9.35 -3.89
N ASN A 42 -3.97 10.00 -4.11
CA ASN A 42 -3.53 11.09 -3.24
C ASN A 42 -4.34 12.36 -3.57
N ASP A 43 -5.46 12.57 -2.87
CA ASP A 43 -6.38 13.70 -3.08
C ASP A 43 -5.84 15.07 -2.62
N GLY A 44 -4.54 15.19 -2.32
CA GLY A 44 -3.91 16.45 -1.89
C GLY A 44 -4.31 16.95 -0.50
N GLY A 45 -5.43 16.45 0.06
CA GLY A 45 -5.84 16.66 1.45
C GLY A 45 -5.54 15.48 2.40
N GLY A 46 -5.03 14.36 1.87
CA GLY A 46 -4.74 13.13 2.60
C GLY A 46 -3.26 12.87 2.86
N ASP A 47 -2.96 11.68 3.40
CA ASP A 47 -1.58 11.20 3.57
C ASP A 47 -0.89 11.01 2.20
N GLU A 48 0.36 11.46 2.09
CA GLU A 48 1.14 11.28 0.85
C GLU A 48 1.37 9.79 0.53
N LEU A 49 1.37 9.47 -0.77
CA LEU A 49 1.73 8.15 -1.27
C LEU A 49 3.25 7.95 -1.23
N ILE A 50 3.68 7.01 -0.39
CA ILE A 50 5.08 6.60 -0.26
C ILE A 50 5.36 5.33 -1.06
N SER A 51 6.61 5.16 -1.49
CA SER A 51 7.10 3.92 -2.09
C SER A 51 8.06 3.19 -1.16
N PRO A 52 7.58 2.36 -0.23
CA PRO A 52 8.42 1.76 0.81
C PRO A 52 9.27 0.61 0.29
N CYS A 53 9.05 0.11 -0.93
CA CYS A 53 9.76 -1.04 -1.48
C CYS A 53 10.04 -0.86 -2.98
N MET A 54 10.83 -1.77 -3.56
CA MET A 54 11.22 -1.77 -4.97
C MET A 54 10.17 -2.42 -5.90
N CYS A 55 8.90 -2.46 -5.50
CA CYS A 55 7.82 -2.88 -6.39
C CYS A 55 7.78 -2.00 -7.65
N LYS A 56 7.37 -2.59 -8.77
CA LYS A 56 7.22 -1.88 -10.05
C LYS A 56 5.75 -1.51 -10.28
N GLY A 57 5.51 -0.49 -11.11
CA GLY A 57 4.17 -0.01 -11.44
C GLY A 57 3.47 0.71 -10.30
N THR A 58 2.13 0.72 -10.33
CA THR A 58 1.27 1.38 -9.32
C THR A 58 1.26 0.65 -7.97
N GLN A 59 1.60 -0.64 -7.95
CA GLN A 59 1.64 -1.47 -6.75
C GLN A 59 2.71 -1.06 -5.72
N LYS A 60 3.63 -0.15 -6.09
CA LYS A 60 4.66 0.35 -5.18
C LYS A 60 4.17 1.44 -4.24
N PHE A 61 3.05 2.09 -4.58
CA PHE A 61 2.54 3.25 -3.84
C PHE A 61 1.56 2.82 -2.76
N VAL A 62 1.76 3.36 -1.55
CA VAL A 62 0.88 3.14 -0.39
C VAL A 62 0.80 4.42 0.43
N HIS A 63 -0.35 4.68 1.04
CA HIS A 63 -0.42 5.74 2.05
C HIS A 63 0.35 5.33 3.31
N ARG A 64 0.90 6.32 4.01
CA ARG A 64 1.60 6.09 5.28
C ARG A 64 0.70 5.36 6.29
N SER A 65 -0.51 5.87 6.52
CA SER A 65 -1.47 5.27 7.44
C SER A 65 -1.90 3.86 7.02
N CYS A 66 -2.07 3.61 5.72
CA CYS A 66 -2.40 2.28 5.22
C CYS A 66 -1.28 1.27 5.46
N LEU A 67 -0.01 1.70 5.31
CA LEU A 67 1.14 0.84 5.59
C LEU A 67 1.26 0.52 7.09
N ASP A 68 1.09 1.51 7.96
CA ASP A 68 1.11 1.31 9.42
C ASP A 68 -0.03 0.38 9.86
N HIS A 69 -1.24 0.56 9.31
CA HIS A 69 -2.36 -0.36 9.57
C HIS A 69 -2.06 -1.78 9.09
N TRP A 70 -1.52 -1.94 7.87
CA TRP A 70 -1.12 -3.25 7.36
C TRP A 70 -0.08 -3.95 8.26
N ARG A 71 0.88 -3.20 8.81
CA ARG A 71 1.87 -3.72 9.77
C ARG A 71 1.22 -4.14 11.09
N SER A 72 0.15 -3.48 11.53
CA SER A 72 -0.58 -3.85 12.74
C SER A 72 -1.42 -5.12 12.58
N LEU A 73 -1.92 -5.38 11.36
CA LEU A 73 -2.71 -6.57 11.06
C LEU A 73 -1.85 -7.81 10.76
N SER A 74 -0.58 -7.61 10.42
CA SER A 74 0.29 -8.72 10.03
C SER A 74 0.93 -9.37 11.25
N ASP A 75 0.39 -10.53 11.62
CA ASP A 75 0.99 -11.42 12.61
C ASP A 75 2.28 -12.04 12.05
N GLY A 76 3.40 -11.41 12.40
CA GLY A 76 4.73 -11.87 12.02
C GLY A 76 5.64 -10.70 11.69
N GLY A 77 6.78 -10.61 12.38
CA GLY A 77 7.76 -9.53 12.18
C GLY A 77 8.28 -9.40 10.74
N PHE A 78 8.02 -10.37 9.87
CA PHE A 78 8.35 -10.30 8.45
C PHE A 78 7.65 -9.13 7.73
N ALA A 79 6.34 -8.94 7.89
CA ALA A 79 5.62 -7.87 7.21
C ALA A 79 5.85 -6.48 7.84
N PHE A 80 6.54 -6.44 8.99
CA PHE A 80 6.99 -5.20 9.62
C PHE A 80 8.18 -4.61 8.88
N SER A 81 9.16 -5.44 8.49
CA SER A 81 10.38 -5.01 7.83
C SER A 81 10.40 -5.28 6.32
N ASN A 82 9.56 -6.18 5.81
CA ASN A 82 9.61 -6.65 4.43
C ASN A 82 8.27 -6.52 3.72
N CYS A 83 8.33 -6.21 2.43
CA CYS A 83 7.17 -6.25 1.56
C CYS A 83 6.73 -7.69 1.31
N THR A 84 5.45 -7.99 1.50
CA THR A 84 4.87 -9.32 1.21
C THR A 84 4.71 -9.62 -0.28
N THR A 85 4.89 -8.63 -1.15
CA THR A 85 4.74 -8.78 -2.61
C THR A 85 6.06 -9.01 -3.32
N CYS A 86 7.11 -8.29 -2.93
CA CYS A 86 8.43 -8.39 -3.57
C CYS A 86 9.53 -8.91 -2.64
N ASN A 87 9.19 -9.22 -1.38
CA ASN A 87 10.08 -9.75 -0.32
C ASN A 87 11.26 -8.84 0.07
N ALA A 88 11.43 -7.71 -0.61
CA ALA A 88 12.43 -6.70 -0.30
C ALA A 88 12.14 -6.01 1.04
N GLN A 89 13.20 -5.59 1.72
CA GLN A 89 13.10 -4.78 2.93
C GLN A 89 12.48 -3.42 2.62
N PHE A 90 11.71 -2.89 3.56
CA PHE A 90 11.15 -1.55 3.44
C PHE A 90 12.23 -0.49 3.64
N HIS A 91 12.32 0.46 2.71
CA HIS A 91 13.17 1.64 2.77
C HIS A 91 12.34 2.83 3.20
N LEU A 92 12.00 2.88 4.48
CA LEU A 92 11.37 4.05 5.07
C LEU A 92 12.48 4.96 5.62
N PRO A 93 12.43 6.28 5.38
CA PRO A 93 13.28 7.19 6.12
C PRO A 93 12.88 7.08 7.58
N GLU A 94 13.63 6.30 8.34
CA GLU A 94 13.48 6.22 9.77
C GLU A 94 13.72 7.63 10.29
N PHE A 95 12.65 8.28 10.75
CA PHE A 95 12.81 9.40 11.67
C PHE A 95 13.40 8.77 12.91
N VAL A 96 14.74 8.68 12.91
CA VAL A 96 15.58 8.11 13.95
C VAL A 96 14.86 8.21 15.28
N SER A 97 14.52 7.04 15.82
CA SER A 97 14.11 6.82 17.18
C SER A 97 15.14 7.44 18.13
N ARG A 98 15.12 8.77 18.30
CA ARG A 98 15.88 9.52 19.29
C ARG A 98 15.22 9.39 20.65
N SER A 99 14.91 8.17 21.06
CA SER A 99 14.44 7.85 22.40
C SER A 99 14.99 6.53 22.94
N LEU A 100 16.08 6.02 22.35
CA LEU A 100 16.88 4.93 22.93
C LEU A 100 18.26 5.39 23.45
N SER A 101 18.47 6.70 23.62
CA SER A 101 19.66 7.27 24.28
C SER A 101 19.37 8.06 25.56
N LEU A 102 18.10 8.20 25.99
CA LEU A 102 17.76 8.87 27.26
C LEU A 102 17.28 7.94 28.38
N LEU A 103 16.92 6.68 28.09
CA LEU A 103 16.55 5.71 29.13
C LEU A 103 17.77 5.16 29.90
N SER A 104 18.98 5.24 29.35
CA SER A 104 20.19 4.81 30.07
C SER A 104 20.60 5.79 31.18
N THR A 105 20.28 7.08 31.05
CA THR A 105 20.61 8.09 32.07
C THR A 105 19.47 8.29 33.08
N TYR A 106 18.22 8.02 32.69
CA TYR A 106 17.05 8.22 33.57
C TYR A 106 16.90 7.12 34.63
N CYS A 107 17.51 5.95 34.45
CA CYS A 107 17.49 4.88 35.47
C CYS A 107 18.45 5.13 36.65
N PHE A 108 19.43 6.04 36.51
CA PHE A 108 20.42 6.33 37.57
C PHE A 108 20.05 7.52 38.48
N LEU A 109 19.07 8.36 38.12
CA LEU A 109 18.77 9.60 38.86
C LEU A 109 17.50 9.55 39.73
N VAL A 110 16.72 8.46 39.71
CA VAL A 110 15.49 8.32 40.52
C VAL A 110 15.54 7.08 41.42
N ALA A 111 16.70 6.82 42.03
CA ALA A 111 16.86 5.91 43.16
C ALA A 111 18.18 6.31 43.85
N PRO A 112 18.19 7.25 44.81
CA PRO A 112 17.70 6.95 46.17
C PRO A 112 17.28 8.20 47.00
N VAL A 113 15.99 8.46 47.20
CA VAL A 113 15.50 9.25 48.35
C VAL A 113 14.16 8.67 48.77
N LEU A 114 14.20 7.50 49.41
CA LEU A 114 13.06 6.94 50.16
C LEU A 114 13.56 5.97 51.22
N GLU A 115 14.59 6.40 51.96
CA GLU A 115 14.95 5.85 53.27
C GLU A 115 15.26 7.02 54.19
N SER A 116 14.23 7.54 54.87
CA SER A 116 14.27 8.29 56.14
C SER A 116 12.86 8.44 56.70
#